data_AF-A0A7W6RVD1-F1
#
_entry.id   AF-A0A7W6RVD1-F1
#
_cell.length_a   1.000
_cell.length_b   1.000
_cell.length_c   1.000
_cell.angle_alpha   90.00
_cell.angle_beta   90.00
_cell.angle_gamma   90.00
#
_symmetry.space_group_name_H-M   'P 1'
#
loop_
_entity.id
_entity.type
_entity.pdbx_description
1 polymer ?
#
loop_
_entity_poly.entity_id
_entity_poly.type
_entity_poly.pdbx_seq_one_letter_code
_entity_poly.pdbx_strand_id
1 'polypeptide(L)'
;MHLAAVNLGLKSIPVERRRHRARETRLLAIVHGIIAAAEMGLKEHDRLTLAKQMMERRLVGRRSSSNLPGLIELVTSRPLVSAGMVAEMLKVTPRAALRMVEELGLREMTGRGRFRAWGLL
;
A
#
# COMPACT_ATOMS: atom_id res chain seq x y z
N MET A 1 10.86 -5.92 -1.65
CA MET A 1 10.00 -5.85 -0.44
C MET A 1 9.56 -7.23 0.10
N HIS A 2 10.11 -8.36 -0.37
CA HIS A 2 9.60 -9.70 0.00
C HIS A 2 9.89 -10.12 1.46
N LEU A 3 11.00 -9.66 2.06
CA LEU A 3 11.35 -10.00 3.45
C LEU A 3 10.34 -9.49 4.49
N ALA A 4 9.70 -8.35 4.24
CA ALA A 4 8.72 -7.80 5.17
C ALA A 4 7.46 -8.67 5.25
N ALA A 5 7.01 -9.20 4.10
CA ALA A 5 5.87 -10.11 4.01
C ALA A 5 6.16 -11.45 4.72
N VAL A 6 7.35 -12.03 4.52
CA VAL A 6 7.77 -13.29 5.18
C VAL A 6 7.86 -13.12 6.69
N ASN A 7 8.42 -12.02 7.18
CA ASN A 7 8.49 -11.75 8.62
C ASN A 7 7.09 -11.58 9.24
N LEU A 8 6.14 -10.99 8.52
CA LEU A 8 4.76 -10.86 8.98
C LEU A 8 4.08 -12.23 9.12
N GLY A 9 4.25 -13.13 8.14
CA GLY A 9 3.77 -14.50 8.22
C GLY A 9 4.43 -15.31 9.34
N LEU A 10 5.73 -15.12 9.60
CA LEU A 10 6.39 -15.77 10.73
C LEU A 10 5.93 -15.23 12.09
N LYS A 11 5.48 -13.97 12.17
CA LYS A 11 4.95 -13.38 13.42
C LYS A 11 3.59 -13.95 13.81
N SER A 12 2.80 -14.48 12.87
CA SER A 12 1.54 -15.16 13.20
C SER A 12 1.74 -16.56 13.80
N ILE A 13 2.96 -17.11 13.71
CA ILE A 13 3.29 -18.42 14.27
C ILE A 13 3.76 -18.28 15.73
N PRO A 14 3.23 -19.07 16.69
CA PRO A 14 3.66 -19.06 18.09
C PRO A 14 5.17 -19.20 18.25
N VAL A 15 5.74 -18.44 19.18
CA VAL A 15 7.21 -18.40 19.40
C VAL A 15 7.75 -19.75 19.83
N GLU A 16 6.95 -20.53 20.55
CA GLU A 16 7.27 -21.88 21.05
C GLU A 16 7.50 -22.85 19.90
N ARG A 17 6.70 -22.74 18.82
CA ARG A 17 6.85 -23.57 17.61
C ARG A 17 8.07 -23.14 16.81
N ARG A 18 8.32 -21.82 16.72
CA ARG A 18 9.48 -21.26 16.00
C ARG A 18 10.81 -21.61 16.67
N ARG A 19 10.84 -21.70 18.01
CA ARG A 19 12.03 -22.00 18.83
C ARG A 19 12.03 -23.42 19.41
N HIS A 20 11.16 -24.30 18.92
CA HIS A 20 11.04 -25.66 19.43
C HIS A 20 12.36 -26.42 19.31
N ARG A 21 12.68 -27.34 20.24
CA ARG A 21 13.94 -28.10 20.21
C ARG A 21 14.01 -29.09 19.04
N ALA A 22 12.88 -29.68 18.65
CA ALA A 22 12.82 -30.60 17.51
C ALA A 22 12.91 -29.83 16.18
N ARG A 23 13.80 -30.29 15.30
CA ARG A 23 14.04 -29.68 13.98
C ARG A 23 12.77 -29.69 13.11
N GLU A 24 12.05 -30.80 13.09
CA GLU A 24 10.82 -30.96 12.31
C GLU A 24 9.76 -29.91 12.67
N THR A 25 9.53 -29.68 13.97
CA THR A 25 8.59 -28.66 14.44
C THR A 25 8.99 -27.26 13.97
N ARG A 26 10.29 -26.94 13.96
CA ARG A 26 10.77 -25.65 13.45
C ARG A 26 10.61 -25.52 11.94
N LEU A 27 10.88 -26.58 11.17
CA LEU A 27 10.70 -26.57 9.72
C LEU A 27 9.22 -26.38 9.36
N LEU A 28 8.32 -27.09 10.04
CA LEU A 28 6.88 -26.93 9.86
C LEU A 28 6.42 -25.50 10.22
N ALA A 29 6.97 -24.92 11.29
CA ALA A 29 6.70 -23.52 11.66
C ALA A 29 7.14 -22.51 10.58
N ILE A 30 8.27 -22.76 9.90
CA ILE A 30 8.75 -21.91 8.81
C ILE A 30 7.82 -22.03 7.59
N VAL A 31 7.47 -23.25 7.18
CA VAL A 31 6.58 -23.49 6.04
C VAL A 31 5.22 -22.84 6.28
N HIS A 32 4.62 -23.02 7.46
CA HIS A 32 3.38 -22.33 7.82
C HIS A 32 3.53 -20.81 7.83
N GLY A 33 4.66 -20.27 8.28
CA GLY A 33 4.94 -18.84 8.20
C GLY A 33 5.01 -18.32 6.77
N ILE A 34 5.57 -19.09 5.83
CA ILE A 34 5.61 -18.73 4.40
C ILE A 34 4.20 -18.76 3.80
N ILE A 35 3.41 -19.79 4.11
CA ILE A 35 2.01 -19.89 3.64
C ILE A 35 1.20 -18.70 4.14
N ALA A 36 1.27 -18.39 5.44
CA ALA A 36 0.57 -17.25 6.03
C ALA A 36 1.02 -15.92 5.40
N ALA A 37 2.33 -15.76 5.11
CA ALA A 37 2.84 -14.59 4.41
C ALA A 37 2.25 -14.45 3.00
N ALA A 38 2.16 -15.56 2.26
CA ALA A 38 1.59 -15.58 0.91
C ALA A 38 0.10 -15.23 0.92
N GLU A 39 -0.68 -15.83 1.83
CA GLU A 39 -2.11 -15.53 1.97
C GLU A 39 -2.38 -14.07 2.34
N MET A 40 -1.60 -13.50 3.27
CA MET A 40 -1.69 -12.09 3.60
C MET A 40 -1.30 -11.19 2.42
N GLY A 41 -0.25 -11.56 1.68
CA GLY A 41 0.17 -10.84 0.49
C GLY A 41 -0.89 -10.83 -0.62
N LEU A 42 -1.56 -11.95 -0.86
CA LEU A 42 -2.65 -12.05 -1.83
C LEU A 42 -3.85 -11.19 -1.44
N LYS A 43 -4.27 -11.22 -0.17
CA LYS A 43 -5.37 -10.38 0.33
C LYS A 43 -5.07 -8.88 0.16
N GLU A 44 -3.85 -8.47 0.45
CA GLU A 44 -3.43 -7.08 0.26
C GLU A 44 -3.35 -6.72 -1.23
N HIS A 45 -2.88 -7.64 -2.08
CA HIS A 45 -2.87 -7.44 -3.53
C HIS A 45 -4.29 -7.24 -4.09
N ASP A 46 -5.26 -8.07 -3.68
CA ASP A 46 -6.65 -7.95 -4.11
C ASP A 46 -7.25 -6.62 -3.66
N ARG A 47 -6.99 -6.21 -2.40
CA ARG A 47 -7.42 -4.92 -1.87
C ARG A 47 -6.86 -3.75 -2.67
N LEU A 48 -5.56 -3.74 -2.97
CA LEU A 48 -4.91 -2.70 -3.76
C LEU A 48 -5.44 -2.68 -5.20
N THR A 49 -5.69 -3.85 -5.78
CA THR A 49 -6.27 -3.98 -7.13
C THR A 49 -7.67 -3.40 -7.19
N LEU A 50 -8.53 -3.70 -6.22
CA LEU A 50 -9.87 -3.12 -6.11
C LEU A 50 -9.82 -1.60 -5.93
N ALA A 51 -8.95 -1.10 -5.04
CA ALA A 51 -8.77 0.32 -4.83
C ALA A 51 -8.33 1.04 -6.11
N LYS A 52 -7.39 0.46 -6.86
CA LYS A 52 -6.95 0.96 -8.17
C LYS A 52 -8.11 1.03 -9.17
N GLN A 53 -8.87 -0.04 -9.33
CA GLN A 53 -10.03 -0.07 -10.23
C GLN A 53 -11.07 1.00 -9.86
N MET A 54 -11.34 1.20 -8.56
CA MET A 54 -12.28 2.22 -8.10
C MET A 54 -11.79 3.65 -8.44
N MET A 55 -10.49 3.91 -8.31
CA MET A 55 -9.89 5.18 -8.70
C MET A 55 -9.93 5.39 -10.23
N GLU A 56 -9.62 4.36 -11.02
CA GLU A 56 -9.67 4.41 -12.49
C GLU A 56 -11.08 4.70 -13.01
N ARG A 57 -12.13 4.18 -12.36
CA ARG A 57 -13.52 4.53 -12.71
C ARG A 57 -13.81 6.03 -12.60
N ARG A 58 -13.13 6.76 -11.70
CA ARG A 58 -13.29 8.23 -11.57
C ARG A 58 -12.67 8.99 -12.75
N LEU A 59 -11.83 8.34 -13.55
CA LEU A 59 -11.21 8.92 -14.75
C LEU A 59 -12.11 8.83 -15.98
N VAL A 60 -13.15 8.00 -15.98
CA VAL A 60 -14.06 7.84 -17.13
C VAL A 60 -14.74 9.17 -17.44
N GLY A 61 -14.60 9.66 -18.68
CA GLY A 61 -15.14 10.95 -19.12
C GLY A 61 -14.31 12.18 -18.72
N ARG A 62 -13.13 12.00 -18.10
CA ARG A 62 -12.21 13.11 -17.79
C ARG A 62 -11.36 13.49 -19.00
N ARG A 63 -10.91 14.75 -19.01
CA ARG A 63 -10.00 15.27 -20.06
C ARG A 63 -8.69 14.48 -20.07
N SER A 64 -8.17 14.21 -21.27
CA SER A 64 -6.87 13.55 -21.48
C SER A 64 -5.68 14.28 -20.86
N SER A 65 -5.82 15.59 -20.58
CA SER A 65 -4.76 16.43 -20.02
C SER A 65 -4.62 16.38 -18.48
N SER A 66 -5.28 15.44 -17.80
CA SER A 66 -5.24 15.33 -16.33
C SER A 66 -4.03 14.53 -15.86
N ASN A 67 -3.35 14.99 -14.79
CA ASN A 67 -2.28 14.24 -14.12
C ASN A 67 -2.81 13.19 -13.12
N LEU A 68 -4.14 13.00 -13.03
CA LEU A 68 -4.75 12.00 -12.14
C LEU A 68 -4.33 10.55 -12.43
N PRO A 69 -4.17 10.09 -13.69
CA PRO A 69 -3.63 8.74 -13.96
C PRO A 69 -2.24 8.56 -13.34
N GLY A 70 -1.37 9.56 -13.46
CA GLY A 70 -0.05 9.55 -12.83
C GLY A 70 -0.11 9.53 -11.29
N LEU A 71 -1.11 10.18 -10.69
CA LEU A 71 -1.34 10.08 -9.24
C LEU A 71 -1.78 8.67 -8.82
N ILE A 72 -2.63 8.00 -9.59
CA ILE A 72 -3.03 6.61 -9.33
C ILE A 72 -1.82 5.69 -9.35
N GLU A 73 -0.95 5.81 -10.36
CA GLU A 73 0.28 5.01 -10.45
C GLU A 73 1.24 5.28 -9.29
N LEU A 74 1.43 6.56 -8.95
CA LEU A 74 2.28 6.96 -7.84
C LEU A 74 1.80 6.36 -6.52
N VAL A 75 0.50 6.45 -6.23
CA VAL A 75 -0.10 5.97 -4.98
C VAL A 75 -0.15 4.43 -4.93
N THR A 76 -0.32 3.76 -6.07
CA THR A 76 -0.27 2.29 -6.15
C THR A 76 1.14 1.76 -5.90
N SER A 77 2.17 2.49 -6.37
CA SER A 77 3.58 2.12 -6.13
C SER A 77 4.07 2.51 -4.73
N ARG A 78 3.53 3.60 -4.17
CA ARG A 78 3.88 4.14 -2.86
C ARG A 78 2.59 4.42 -2.09
N PRO A 79 2.14 3.50 -1.21
CA PRO A 79 0.83 3.61 -0.55
C PRO A 79 0.73 4.75 0.46
N LEU A 80 1.80 5.53 0.66
CA LEU A 80 1.81 6.74 1.46
C LEU A 80 2.57 7.85 0.70
N VAL A 81 1.85 8.91 0.34
CA VAL A 81 2.38 10.06 -0.42
C VAL A 81 2.10 11.36 0.30
N SER A 82 3.01 12.32 0.20
CA SER A 82 2.77 13.71 0.64
C SER A 82 2.44 14.59 -0.56
N ALA A 83 1.86 15.77 -0.31
CA ALA A 83 1.53 16.73 -1.37
C ALA A 83 2.80 17.22 -2.10
N GLY A 84 3.91 17.38 -1.35
CA GLY A 84 5.20 17.73 -1.94
C GLY A 84 5.73 16.64 -2.86
N MET A 85 5.64 15.36 -2.45
CA MET A 85 6.03 14.23 -3.29
C MET A 85 5.21 14.16 -4.58
N VAL A 86 3.89 14.36 -4.50
CA VAL A 86 3.02 14.39 -5.67
C VAL A 86 3.39 15.54 -6.61
N ALA A 87 3.60 16.74 -6.05
CA ALA A 87 3.98 17.94 -6.80
C ALA A 87 5.28 17.74 -7.58
N GLU A 88 6.29 17.19 -6.91
CA GLU A 88 7.60 16.90 -7.50
C GLU A 88 7.50 15.84 -8.60
N MET A 89 6.90 14.69 -8.30
CA MET A 89 6.86 13.53 -9.22
C MET A 89 6.00 13.80 -10.46
N LEU A 90 4.88 14.53 -10.30
CA LEU A 90 3.97 14.84 -11.40
C LEU A 90 4.22 16.23 -12.02
N LYS A 91 5.27 16.93 -11.56
CA LYS A 91 5.65 18.28 -12.02
C LYS A 91 4.46 19.27 -12.01
N VAL A 92 3.65 19.19 -10.95
CA VAL A 92 2.50 20.08 -10.72
C VAL A 92 2.77 21.00 -9.54
N THR A 93 2.00 22.08 -9.43
CA THR A 93 2.08 22.94 -8.24
C THR A 93 1.59 22.18 -6.99
N PRO A 94 2.09 22.49 -5.78
CA PRO A 94 1.61 21.87 -4.54
C PRO A 94 0.10 22.01 -4.33
N ARG A 95 -0.49 23.12 -4.78
CA ARG A 95 -1.94 23.34 -4.72
C ARG A 95 -2.71 22.44 -5.69
N ALA A 96 -2.18 22.19 -6.88
CA ALA A 96 -2.75 21.23 -7.82
C ALA A 96 -2.65 19.79 -7.29
N ALA A 97 -1.51 19.43 -6.69
CA ALA A 97 -1.33 18.14 -6.03
C ALA A 97 -2.38 17.91 -4.93
N LEU A 98 -2.62 18.88 -4.04
CA LEU A 98 -3.64 18.78 -3.00
C LEU A 98 -5.05 18.58 -3.58
N ARG A 99 -5.42 19.35 -4.60
CA ARG A 99 -6.71 19.22 -5.27
C ARG A 99 -6.90 17.84 -5.89
N MET A 100 -5.86 17.31 -6.54
CA MET A 100 -5.88 15.98 -7.14
C MET A 100 -6.05 14.87 -6.09
N VAL A 101 -5.38 15.00 -4.94
CA VAL A 101 -5.50 14.08 -3.80
C VAL A 101 -6.93 14.06 -3.23
N GLU A 102 -7.54 15.24 -3.07
CA GLU A 102 -8.93 15.38 -2.63
C GLU A 102 -9.91 14.81 -3.65
N GLU A 103 -9.69 15.09 -4.94
CA GLU A 103 -10.52 14.59 -6.04
C GLU A 103 -10.48 13.06 -6.16
N LEU A 104 -9.30 12.46 -5.96
CA LEU A 104 -9.12 11.02 -5.96
C LEU A 104 -9.68 10.37 -4.67
N GLY A 105 -9.95 11.17 -3.63
CA GLY A 105 -10.54 10.72 -2.37
C GLY A 105 -9.56 9.94 -1.50
N LEU A 106 -8.27 10.25 -1.56
CA LEU A 106 -7.27 9.56 -0.73
C LEU A 106 -7.45 9.91 0.75
N ARG A 107 -7.23 8.93 1.62
CA ARG A 107 -7.41 9.12 3.06
C ARG A 107 -6.17 9.75 3.68
N GLU A 108 -6.36 10.82 4.43
CA GLU A 108 -5.31 11.39 5.26
C GLU A 108 -4.95 10.41 6.38
N MET A 109 -3.69 9.99 6.42
CA MET A 109 -3.16 9.01 7.38
C MET A 109 -2.54 9.67 8.60
N THR A 110 -2.18 10.94 8.48
CA THR A 110 -1.49 11.73 9.50
C THR A 110 -2.46 12.65 10.21
N GLY A 111 -2.92 12.31 11.42
CA GLY A 111 -3.93 13.10 12.15
C GLY A 111 -3.45 14.39 12.82
N ARG A 112 -2.29 14.98 12.44
CA ARG A 112 -1.70 16.15 13.16
C ARG A 112 -0.92 17.10 12.23
N GLY A 113 -1.61 18.12 11.68
CA GLY A 113 -1.01 19.39 11.27
C GLY A 113 -0.22 19.43 9.93
N ARG A 114 0.88 20.20 9.92
CA ARG A 114 1.63 20.69 8.74
C ARG A 114 2.18 19.60 7.79
N PHE A 115 2.34 18.37 8.24
CA PHE A 115 2.90 17.26 7.46
C PHE A 115 1.82 16.23 7.15
N ARG A 116 1.03 16.52 6.12
CA ARG A 116 -0.02 15.62 5.68
C ARG A 116 0.50 14.58 4.71
N ALA A 117 0.14 13.33 4.96
CA ALA A 117 0.34 12.23 4.03
C ALA A 117 -0.97 11.46 3.83
N TRP A 118 -1.16 11.00 2.60
CA TRP A 118 -2.36 10.31 2.16
C TRP A 118 -2.00 8.94 1.66
N GLY A 119 -2.90 7.99 1.89
CA GLY A 119 -2.73 6.61 1.45
C GLY A 119 -4.01 5.99 0.89
N LEU A 120 -3.83 4.80 0.34
CA LEU A 120 -4.94 3.91 -0.04
C LEU A 120 -5.52 3.32 1.24
N LEU A 121 -6.86 3.26 1.29
CA LEU A 121 -7.62 2.79 2.43
C LEU A 121 -7.16 1.42 2.90
#